data_AF-J9GGY6-F1
#
_entry.id   AF-J9GGY6-F1
#
_cell.length_a   1.000
_cell.length_b   1.000
_cell.length_c   1.000
_cell.angle_alpha   90.00
_cell.angle_beta   90.00
_cell.angle_gamma   90.00
#
_symmetry.space_group_name_H-M   'P 1'
#
loop_
_entity.id
_entity.type
_entity.pdbx_description
1 polymer ?
#
loop_
_entity_poly.entity_id
_entity_poly.type
_entity_poly.pdbx_seq_one_letter_code
_entity_poly.pdbx_strand_id
1 'polypeptide(L)'
;MSTPADQLDAEIERILKMAKLKADDELKDIKKTIAKETAEVAKEHAPSRHANGYKSTLTYKAKGDGYVVYSKGKGQLTHLLEFGHAIAGGTGKTRAFPHFSIALEHALKRTEEELEKIEL
;
A
#
# COMPACT_ATOMS: atom_id res chain seq x y z
N MET A 1 -8.79 -42.18 -29.53
CA MET A 1 -10.04 -41.60 -29.03
C MET A 1 -9.76 -41.16 -27.60
N SER A 2 -9.80 -39.86 -27.29
CA SER A 2 -9.64 -39.40 -25.90
C SER A 2 -10.76 -40.00 -25.06
N THR A 3 -10.41 -40.56 -23.91
CA THR A 3 -11.40 -41.18 -23.04
C THR A 3 -12.21 -40.09 -22.32
N PRO A 4 -13.42 -40.39 -21.83
CA PRO A 4 -14.19 -39.46 -21.00
C PRO A 4 -13.40 -38.97 -19.76
N ALA A 5 -12.42 -39.76 -19.29
CA ALA A 5 -11.53 -39.36 -18.21
C ALA A 5 -10.55 -38.25 -18.64
N ASP A 6 -9.94 -38.36 -19.83
CA ASP A 6 -9.08 -37.30 -20.40
C ASP A 6 -9.83 -35.97 -20.56
N GLN A 7 -11.12 -36.03 -20.90
CA GLN A 7 -11.95 -34.82 -21.04
C GLN A 7 -12.28 -34.19 -19.68
N LEU A 8 -12.47 -35.00 -18.64
CA LEU A 8 -12.70 -34.52 -17.28
C LEU A 8 -11.44 -33.88 -16.69
N ASP A 9 -10.28 -34.50 -16.88
CA ASP A 9 -8.99 -33.96 -16.40
C ASP A 9 -8.68 -32.59 -17.04
N ALA A 10 -8.89 -32.47 -18.35
CA ALA A 10 -8.71 -31.19 -19.05
C ALA A 10 -9.66 -30.09 -18.55
N GLU A 11 -10.88 -30.45 -18.16
CA GLU A 11 -11.86 -29.51 -17.62
C GLU A 11 -11.54 -29.11 -16.18
N ILE A 12 -11.09 -30.06 -15.34
CA ILE A 12 -10.58 -29.78 -13.99
C ILE A 12 -9.37 -28.84 -14.06
N GLU A 13 -8.41 -29.09 -14.96
CA GLU A 13 -7.27 -28.19 -15.17
C GLU A 13 -7.71 -26.78 -15.58
N ARG A 14 -8.70 -26.65 -16.45
CA ARG A 14 -9.26 -25.34 -16.84
C ARG A 14 -9.91 -24.63 -15.67
N ILE A 15 -10.74 -25.32 -14.89
CA ILE A 15 -11.41 -24.76 -13.71
C ILE A 15 -10.36 -24.31 -12.69
N LEU A 16 -9.34 -25.11 -12.43
CA LEU A 16 -8.24 -24.76 -11.53
C LEU A 16 -7.44 -23.55 -12.02
N LYS A 17 -7.15 -23.45 -13.32
CA LYS A 17 -6.50 -22.26 -13.91
C LYS A 17 -7.37 -21.02 -13.77
N MET A 18 -8.67 -21.12 -14.06
CA MET A 18 -9.60 -20.00 -13.89
C MET A 18 -9.72 -19.56 -12.42
N ALA A 19 -9.78 -20.51 -11.49
CA ALA A 19 -9.84 -20.22 -10.06
C ALA A 19 -8.58 -19.49 -9.58
N LYS A 20 -7.39 -19.94 -9.99
CA LYS A 20 -6.12 -19.25 -9.69
C LYS A 20 -6.09 -17.82 -10.24
N LEU A 21 -6.47 -17.64 -11.51
CA LEU A 21 -6.48 -16.32 -12.13
C LEU A 21 -7.43 -15.35 -11.42
N LYS A 22 -8.61 -15.82 -10.99
CA LYS A 22 -9.55 -15.01 -10.20
C LYS A 22 -8.96 -14.62 -8.84
N ALA A 23 -8.38 -15.58 -8.12
CA ALA A 23 -7.73 -15.32 -6.84
C ALA A 23 -6.57 -14.31 -6.96
N ASP A 24 -5.76 -14.42 -8.01
CA ASP A 24 -4.68 -13.46 -8.31
C ASP A 24 -5.22 -12.04 -8.60
N ASP A 25 -6.35 -11.94 -9.31
CA ASP A 25 -6.97 -10.65 -9.65
C ASP A 25 -7.60 -10.00 -8.39
N GLU A 26 -8.33 -10.78 -7.60
CA GLU A 26 -8.89 -10.34 -6.31
C GLU A 26 -7.79 -9.86 -5.37
N LEU A 27 -6.68 -10.59 -5.27
CA LEU A 27 -5.54 -10.20 -4.45
C LEU A 27 -4.90 -8.89 -4.93
N LYS A 28 -4.83 -8.67 -6.25
CA LYS A 28 -4.32 -7.40 -6.81
C LYS A 28 -5.23 -6.23 -6.48
N ASP A 29 -6.54 -6.41 -6.58
CA ASP A 29 -7.50 -5.36 -6.24
C ASP A 29 -7.51 -5.02 -4.75
N ILE A 30 -7.37 -6.03 -3.88
CA ILE A 30 -7.20 -5.82 -2.43
C ILE A 30 -5.93 -5.00 -2.18
N LYS A 31 -4.78 -5.45 -2.69
CA LYS A 31 -3.49 -4.74 -2.53
C LYS A 31 -3.56 -3.29 -3.02
N LYS A 32 -4.20 -3.06 -4.16
CA LYS A 32 -4.36 -1.73 -4.75
C LYS A 32 -5.29 -0.85 -3.91
N THR A 33 -6.35 -1.42 -3.36
CA THR A 33 -7.30 -0.73 -2.48
C THR A 33 -6.61 -0.28 -1.20
N ILE A 34 -5.91 -1.19 -0.53
CA ILE A 34 -5.12 -0.88 0.68
C ILE A 34 -4.10 0.23 0.39
N ALA A 35 -3.39 0.14 -0.73
CA ALA A 35 -2.41 1.16 -1.11
C ALA A 35 -3.03 2.53 -1.35
N LYS A 36 -4.21 2.57 -1.99
CA LYS A 36 -4.96 3.81 -2.22
C LYS A 36 -5.42 4.41 -0.90
N GLU A 37 -6.06 3.63 -0.04
CA GLU A 37 -6.51 4.07 1.30
C GLU A 37 -5.34 4.60 2.12
N THR A 38 -4.24 3.86 2.16
CA THR A 38 -3.01 4.26 2.88
C THR A 38 -2.46 5.60 2.36
N ALA A 39 -2.47 5.83 1.05
CA ALA A 39 -2.03 7.10 0.48
C ALA A 39 -2.97 8.26 0.86
N GLU A 40 -4.28 8.01 0.98
CA GLU A 40 -5.25 9.01 1.43
C GLU A 40 -5.08 9.31 2.93
N VAL A 41 -4.87 8.31 3.77
CA VAL A 41 -4.56 8.49 5.21
C VAL A 41 -3.30 9.34 5.37
N ALA A 42 -2.24 9.04 4.61
CA ALA A 42 -1.02 9.86 4.62
C ALA A 42 -1.30 11.32 4.24
N LYS A 43 -2.20 11.58 3.27
CA LYS A 43 -2.59 12.94 2.86
C LYS A 43 -3.43 13.67 3.90
N GLU A 44 -4.34 12.97 4.55
CA GLU A 44 -5.22 13.54 5.57
C GLU A 44 -4.38 14.06 6.73
N HIS A 45 -3.50 13.21 7.26
CA HIS A 45 -2.63 13.50 8.40
C HIS A 45 -1.40 14.36 8.05
N ALA A 46 -1.06 14.51 6.77
CA ALA A 46 0.05 15.36 6.37
C ALA A 46 -0.16 16.83 6.79
N PRO A 47 0.92 17.56 7.13
CA PRO A 47 0.82 18.96 7.51
C PRO A 47 0.44 19.85 6.31
N SER A 48 -0.61 20.67 6.48
CA SER A 48 -1.08 21.62 5.45
C SER A 48 -0.19 22.86 5.34
N ARG A 49 0.32 23.36 6.48
CA ARG A 49 1.01 24.66 6.58
C ARG A 49 2.49 24.64 6.17
N HIS A 50 3.11 23.48 6.19
CA HIS A 50 4.58 23.37 6.17
C HIS A 50 5.19 23.11 4.80
N ALA A 51 4.38 22.90 3.75
CA ALA A 51 4.89 22.80 2.39
C ALA A 51 3.81 22.98 1.33
N ASN A 52 3.97 24.01 0.51
CA ASN A 52 3.05 24.33 -0.58
C ASN A 52 2.95 23.14 -1.54
N GLY A 53 1.76 22.55 -1.62
CA GLY A 53 1.51 21.35 -2.42
C GLY A 53 2.30 20.11 -1.99
N TYR A 54 2.57 19.88 -0.70
CA TYR A 54 3.15 18.60 -0.25
C TYR A 54 2.13 17.47 -0.26
N LYS A 55 0.91 17.71 0.25
CA LYS A 55 -0.19 16.73 0.25
C LYS A 55 -0.43 16.14 -1.14
N SER A 56 -0.42 16.97 -2.17
CA SER A 56 -0.62 16.53 -3.57
C SER A 56 0.51 15.67 -4.13
N THR A 57 1.68 15.63 -3.48
CA THR A 57 2.77 14.73 -3.88
C THR A 57 2.65 13.32 -3.32
N LEU A 58 1.84 13.12 -2.28
CA LEU A 58 1.65 11.82 -1.67
C LEU A 58 0.83 10.94 -2.62
N THR A 59 1.37 9.78 -2.96
CA THR A 59 0.81 8.90 -3.96
C THR A 59 1.30 7.47 -3.73
N TYR A 60 0.80 6.53 -4.53
CA TYR A 60 1.23 5.15 -4.51
C TYR A 60 1.63 4.71 -5.92
N LYS A 61 2.52 3.71 -6.00
CA LYS A 61 2.87 3.05 -7.26
C LYS A 61 3.06 1.57 -7.07
N ALA A 62 2.81 0.79 -8.11
CA ALA A 62 3.17 -0.62 -8.13
C ALA A 62 4.70 -0.79 -8.05
N LYS A 63 5.15 -1.77 -7.26
CA LYS A 63 6.55 -2.14 -7.13
C LYS A 63 6.64 -3.64 -6.83
N GLY A 64 7.14 -4.42 -7.79
CA GLY A 64 7.14 -5.88 -7.68
C GLY A 64 5.72 -6.42 -7.59
N ASP A 65 5.47 -7.28 -6.60
CA ASP A 65 4.16 -7.93 -6.35
C ASP A 65 3.19 -7.08 -5.49
N GLY A 66 3.59 -5.86 -5.13
CA GLY A 66 2.81 -4.99 -4.24
C GLY A 66 2.84 -3.52 -4.65
N TYR A 67 2.52 -2.67 -3.68
CA TYR A 67 2.47 -1.22 -3.85
C TYR A 67 3.33 -0.53 -2.81
N VAL A 68 3.88 0.62 -3.17
CA VAL A 68 4.58 1.51 -2.25
C VAL A 68 3.89 2.86 -2.23
N VAL A 69 3.62 3.36 -1.02
CA VAL A 69 3.15 4.72 -0.78
C VAL A 69 4.36 5.62 -0.57
N TYR A 70 4.41 6.76 -1.26
CA TYR A 70 5.56 7.66 -1.26
C TYR A 70 5.17 9.09 -1.63
N SER A 71 6.07 10.04 -1.33
CA SER A 71 5.97 11.40 -1.85
C SER A 71 6.74 11.55 -3.18
N LYS A 72 6.04 11.95 -4.24
CA LYS A 72 6.63 12.23 -5.56
C LYS A 72 7.45 13.52 -5.53
N GLY A 73 8.76 13.39 -5.61
CA GLY A 73 9.69 14.52 -5.72
C GLY A 73 9.96 15.26 -4.40
N LYS A 74 9.33 14.88 -3.28
CA LYS A 74 9.54 15.50 -1.95
C LYS A 74 9.85 14.47 -0.85
N GLY A 75 10.65 13.44 -1.18
CA GLY A 75 11.09 12.41 -0.23
C GLY A 75 11.93 12.95 0.93
N GLN A 76 12.85 13.89 0.67
CA GLN A 76 13.64 14.52 1.73
C GLN A 76 12.76 15.29 2.73
N LEU A 77 11.83 16.09 2.21
CA LEU A 77 10.86 16.81 3.04
C LEU A 77 10.01 15.84 3.86
N THR A 78 9.60 14.71 3.28
CA THR A 78 8.89 13.65 4.01
C THR A 78 9.67 13.20 5.23
N HIS A 79 10.98 12.92 5.08
CA HIS A 79 11.82 12.49 6.20
C HIS A 79 11.92 13.57 7.28
N LEU A 80 12.11 14.83 6.88
CA LEU A 80 12.15 15.96 7.82
C LEU A 80 10.83 16.16 8.57
N LEU A 81 9.71 15.99 7.88
CA LEU A 81 8.39 16.09 8.49
C LEU A 81 8.13 14.90 9.42
N GLU A 82 8.50 13.68 9.02
CA GLU A 82 8.22 12.48 9.81
C GLU A 82 9.05 12.41 11.10
N PHE A 83 10.32 12.81 11.06
CA PHE A 83 11.26 12.60 12.17
C PHE A 83 11.81 13.90 12.78
N GLY A 84 11.57 15.04 12.14
CA GLY A 84 12.25 16.29 12.47
C GLY A 84 13.73 16.27 12.06
N HIS A 85 14.44 17.34 12.39
CA HIS A 85 15.89 17.46 12.24
C HIS A 85 16.48 18.26 13.39
N ALA A 86 17.81 18.26 13.51
CA ALA A 86 18.49 19.08 14.50
C ALA A 86 18.29 20.58 14.18
N ILE A 87 18.03 21.38 15.21
CA ILE A 87 17.92 22.84 15.09
C ILE A 87 19.33 23.41 14.88
N ALA A 88 19.43 24.44 14.03
CA ALA A 88 20.68 25.17 13.83
C ALA A 88 21.22 25.69 15.18
N GLY A 89 22.48 25.36 15.49
CA GLY A 89 23.10 25.70 16.79
C GLY A 89 23.00 24.60 17.86
N GLY A 90 22.42 23.42 17.56
CA GLY A 90 22.51 22.22 18.40
C GLY A 90 21.62 22.21 19.64
N THR A 91 20.75 23.20 19.82
CA THR A 91 19.89 23.38 21.00
C THR A 91 18.70 22.42 21.10
N GLY A 92 18.47 21.56 20.10
CA GLY A 92 17.37 20.57 20.13
C GLY A 92 17.00 20.00 18.77
N LYS A 93 15.80 19.39 18.70
CA LYS A 93 15.20 18.87 17.45
C LYS A 93 13.94 19.65 17.10
N THR A 94 13.66 19.82 15.81
CA THR A 94 12.40 20.37 15.33
C THR A 94 11.25 19.42 15.63
N ARG A 95 10.05 19.97 15.76
CA ARG A 95 8.81 19.18 15.89
C ARG A 95 8.63 18.27 14.67
N ALA A 96 8.29 17.01 14.94
CA ALA A 96 7.86 16.04 13.94
C ALA A 96 6.34 16.11 13.71
N PHE A 97 5.94 15.77 12.49
CA PHE A 97 4.59 15.66 11.97
C PHE A 97 4.43 14.28 11.33
N PRO A 98 4.35 13.21 12.14
CA PRO A 98 4.24 11.85 11.63
C PRO A 98 2.91 11.68 10.89
N HIS A 99 2.99 11.19 9.66
CA HIS A 99 1.84 10.90 8.81
C HIS A 99 2.06 9.65 7.97
N PHE A 100 3.31 9.29 7.66
CA PHE A 100 3.63 7.97 7.11
C PHE A 100 3.56 6.88 8.18
N SER A 101 3.94 7.16 9.43
CA SER A 101 3.79 6.19 10.52
C SER A 101 2.33 5.81 10.74
N ILE A 102 1.44 6.81 10.77
CA ILE A 102 -0.02 6.60 10.90
C ILE A 102 -0.56 5.81 9.71
N ALA A 103 -0.13 6.17 8.50
CA ALA A 103 -0.52 5.44 7.30
C ALA A 103 -0.03 3.99 7.31
N LEU A 104 1.18 3.73 7.82
CA LEU A 104 1.73 2.39 7.96
C LEU A 104 0.91 1.55 8.95
N GLU A 105 0.56 2.10 10.11
CA GLU A 105 -0.32 1.42 11.08
C GLU A 105 -1.68 1.07 10.46
N HIS A 106 -2.27 2.00 9.69
CA HIS A 106 -3.50 1.72 8.94
C HIS A 106 -3.31 0.60 7.92
N ALA A 107 -2.21 0.61 7.15
CA ALA A 107 -1.94 -0.40 6.14
C ALA A 107 -1.76 -1.80 6.74
N LEU A 108 -1.06 -1.90 7.89
CA LEU A 108 -0.88 -3.15 8.62
C LEU A 108 -2.22 -3.70 9.07
N LYS A 109 -3.01 -2.90 9.79
CA LYS A 109 -4.33 -3.30 10.25
C LYS A 109 -5.24 -3.75 9.10
N ARG A 110 -5.27 -2.99 8.01
CA ARG A 110 -6.10 -3.32 6.84
C ARG A 110 -5.66 -4.62 6.18
N THR A 111 -4.35 -4.88 6.15
CA THR A 111 -3.81 -6.13 5.60
C THR A 111 -4.20 -7.31 6.49
N GLU A 112 -4.11 -7.16 7.81
CA GLU A 112 -4.55 -8.19 8.77
C GLU A 112 -6.04 -8.52 8.60
N GLU A 113 -6.91 -7.49 8.52
CA GLU A 113 -8.35 -7.66 8.33
C GLU A 113 -8.70 -8.41 7.03
N GLU A 114 -7.95 -8.17 5.94
CA GLU A 114 -8.18 -8.85 4.66
C GLU A 114 -7.62 -10.28 4.67
N LEU A 115 -6.52 -10.54 5.39
CA LEU A 115 -6.00 -11.89 5.58
C LEU A 115 -6.98 -12.76 6.38
N GLU A 116 -7.56 -12.24 7.47
CA GLU A 116 -8.55 -12.97 8.28
C GLU A 116 -9.79 -13.38 7.45
N LYS A 117 -10.18 -12.59 6.45
CA LYS A 117 -11.29 -12.93 5.54
C LYS A 117 -10.95 -14.02 4.53
N ILE A 118 -9.68 -14.19 4.20
CA ILE A 118 -9.20 -15.20 3.23
C ILE A 118 -8.98 -16.54 3.93
N GLU A 119 -8.62 -16.53 5.22
CA GLU A 119 -8.41 -17.75 6.02
C GLU A 119 -9.71 -18.36 6.57
N LEU A 120 -10.87 -17.73 6.34
CA LEU A 120 -12.23 -18.20 6.70
C LEU A 120 -13.01 -18.70 5.47
#